data_AF-A0AAV1TV22-F1
#
_entry.id   AF-A0AAV1TV22-F1
#
_cell.length_a   1.000
_cell.length_b   1.000
_cell.length_c   1.000
_cell.angle_alpha   90.00
_cell.angle_beta   90.00
_cell.angle_gamma   90.00
#
_symmetry.space_group_name_H-M   'P 1'
#
loop_
_entity.id
_entity.type
_entity.pdbx_description
1 polymer ?
#
loop_
_entity_poly.entity_id
_entity_poly.type
_entity_poly.pdbx_seq_one_letter_code
_entity_poly.pdbx_strand_id
1 'polypeptide(L)'
;MYLGIFLEHDALDAYTEAFTSVTDVDDDDQYVLAMLGLAFVPINNCDYLEEDIYMMVKRCTWSVASLHLRMMEMERMLKSLPEGALDIDEPTQIRYFNRAMPSEWKYAYEMSGMDLLSMEQSVQYFLRLEASEFCQIHERRPRNGNATSIKVPRQVNKCSRYTNR
;
A
#
# COMPACT_ATOMS: atom_id res chain seq x y z
N MET A 1 8.23 -4.86 -13.94
CA MET A 1 7.92 -5.90 -14.95
C MET A 1 6.49 -6.33 -14.70
N TYR A 2 5.58 -5.94 -15.60
CA TYR A 2 4.14 -5.87 -15.33
C TYR A 2 3.32 -6.85 -16.16
N LEU A 3 3.99 -7.55 -17.07
CA LEU A 3 3.38 -8.37 -18.11
C LEU A 3 2.82 -9.68 -17.55
N GLY A 4 3.42 -10.21 -16.48
CA GLY A 4 2.93 -11.42 -15.85
C GLY A 4 1.50 -11.32 -15.28
N ILE A 5 0.95 -10.11 -15.16
CA ILE A 5 -0.44 -9.91 -14.73
C ILE A 5 -1.41 -9.99 -15.92
N PHE A 6 -0.93 -9.72 -17.14
CA PHE A 6 -1.77 -9.62 -18.33
C PHE A 6 -1.88 -10.91 -19.15
N LEU A 7 -0.96 -11.85 -18.94
CA LEU A 7 -0.85 -13.05 -19.77
C LEU A 7 -1.81 -14.14 -19.28
N GLU A 8 -2.51 -14.76 -20.23
CA GLU A 8 -3.26 -16.00 -19.98
C GLU A 8 -2.30 -17.16 -19.63
N HIS A 9 -2.81 -18.22 -18.99
CA HIS A 9 -1.99 -19.29 -18.38
C HIS A 9 -0.88 -19.83 -19.30
N ASP A 10 -1.19 -20.16 -20.54
CA ASP A 10 -0.22 -20.73 -21.48
C ASP A 10 0.83 -19.69 -21.94
N ALA A 11 0.43 -18.43 -22.08
CA ALA A 11 1.33 -17.33 -22.43
C ALA A 11 2.20 -16.90 -21.24
N LEU A 12 1.66 -17.01 -20.02
CA LEU A 12 2.36 -16.73 -18.77
C LEU A 12 3.45 -17.78 -18.51
N ASP A 13 3.15 -19.06 -18.74
CA ASP A 13 4.12 -20.15 -18.60
C ASP A 13 5.26 -19.97 -19.62
N ALA A 14 4.94 -19.71 -20.89
CA ALA A 14 5.93 -19.44 -21.93
C ALA A 14 6.78 -18.19 -21.63
N TYR A 15 6.16 -17.11 -21.14
CA TYR A 15 6.86 -15.90 -20.71
C TYR A 15 7.77 -16.15 -19.52
N THR A 16 7.31 -16.92 -18.53
CA THR A 16 8.08 -17.21 -17.31
C THR A 16 9.25 -18.12 -17.62
N GLU A 17 9.05 -19.14 -18.46
CA GLU A 17 10.13 -20.02 -18.95
C GLU A 17 11.16 -19.22 -19.74
N ALA A 18 10.72 -18.39 -20.69
CA ALA A 18 11.60 -17.51 -21.44
C ALA A 18 12.38 -16.56 -20.53
N PHE A 19 11.70 -15.91 -19.57
CA PHE A 19 12.32 -14.97 -18.65
C PHE A 19 13.35 -15.62 -17.71
N THR A 20 13.04 -16.81 -17.19
CA THR A 20 13.94 -17.54 -16.28
C THR A 20 15.14 -18.16 -17.00
N SER A 21 15.04 -18.39 -18.31
CA SER A 21 16.15 -18.92 -19.13
C SER A 21 17.22 -17.88 -19.48
N VAL A 22 16.94 -16.59 -19.34
CA VAL A 22 17.87 -15.51 -19.69
C VAL A 22 18.63 -15.05 -18.44
N THR A 23 19.92 -15.40 -18.36
CA THR A 23 20.77 -15.08 -17.20
C THR A 23 21.49 -13.73 -17.29
N ASP A 24 21.50 -13.10 -18.47
CA ASP A 24 21.98 -11.73 -18.73
C ASP A 24 20.98 -11.07 -19.68
N VAL A 25 20.09 -10.23 -19.14
CA VAL A 25 19.13 -9.46 -19.94
C VAL A 25 19.74 -8.09 -20.17
N ASP A 26 20.19 -7.80 -21.39
CA ASP A 26 20.50 -6.43 -21.79
C ASP A 26 19.20 -5.62 -22.01
N ASP A 27 19.27 -4.29 -21.96
CA ASP A 27 18.09 -3.40 -22.06
C ASP A 27 17.25 -3.66 -23.33
N ASP A 28 17.89 -4.03 -24.44
CA ASP A 28 17.21 -4.35 -25.71
C ASP A 28 16.36 -5.63 -25.61
N ASP A 29 16.86 -6.65 -24.92
CA ASP A 29 16.14 -7.91 -24.72
C ASP A 29 14.95 -7.71 -23.76
N GLN A 30 15.12 -6.85 -22.75
CA GLN A 30 14.04 -6.46 -21.85
C GLN A 30 12.92 -5.73 -22.59
N TYR A 31 13.27 -4.85 -23.54
CA TYR A 31 12.30 -4.17 -24.39
C TYR A 31 11.54 -5.13 -25.31
N VAL A 32 12.24 -6.08 -25.95
CA VAL A 32 11.60 -7.08 -26.82
C VAL A 32 10.68 -8.00 -26.03
N LEU A 33 11.10 -8.48 -24.86
CA LEU A 33 10.25 -9.27 -23.95
C LEU A 33 9.01 -8.49 -23.50
N ALA A 34 9.15 -7.18 -23.29
CA ALA A 34 8.02 -6.32 -22.94
C ALA A 34 7.03 -6.17 -24.10
N MET A 35 7.53 -5.94 -25.31
CA MET A 35 6.70 -5.87 -26.52
C MET A 35 6.00 -7.20 -26.81
N LEU A 36 6.70 -8.33 -26.63
CA LEU A 36 6.12 -9.65 -26.82
C LEU A 36 4.98 -9.89 -25.84
N GLY A 37 5.19 -9.61 -24.55
CA GLY A 37 4.14 -9.78 -23.55
C GLY A 37 2.92 -8.88 -23.81
N LEU A 38 3.10 -7.67 -24.34
CA LEU A 38 1.98 -6.80 -24.74
C LEU A 38 1.19 -7.35 -25.93
N ALA A 39 1.84 -8.06 -26.86
CA ALA A 39 1.17 -8.66 -28.02
C ALA A 39 0.23 -9.83 -27.65
N PHE A 40 0.44 -10.45 -26.49
CA PHE A 40 -0.41 -11.52 -25.96
C PHE A 40 -1.52 -11.03 -25.04
N VAL A 41 -1.64 -9.71 -24.83
CA VAL A 41 -2.70 -9.14 -23.99
C VAL A 41 -4.02 -9.15 -24.77
N PRO A 42 -5.07 -9.82 -24.28
CA PRO A 42 -6.38 -9.78 -24.91
C PRO A 42 -6.93 -8.35 -25.06
N ILE A 43 -7.66 -8.08 -26.14
CA ILE A 43 -8.20 -6.73 -26.44
C ILE A 43 -9.14 -6.21 -25.34
N ASN A 44 -9.86 -7.10 -24.66
CA ASN A 44 -10.78 -6.77 -23.57
C ASN A 44 -10.11 -6.66 -22.19
N ASN A 45 -8.77 -6.76 -22.11
CA ASN A 45 -8.06 -6.72 -20.83
C ASN A 45 -8.16 -5.33 -20.16
N CYS A 46 -8.39 -4.27 -20.94
CA CYS A 46 -8.65 -2.94 -20.37
C CYS A 46 -9.88 -2.94 -19.44
N ASP A 47 -10.99 -3.54 -19.89
CA ASP A 47 -12.24 -3.58 -19.11
C ASP A 47 -12.06 -4.38 -17.81
N TYR A 48 -11.39 -5.53 -17.91
CA TYR A 48 -11.09 -6.36 -16.73
C TYR A 48 -10.15 -5.66 -15.76
N LEU A 49 -9.14 -4.95 -16.27
CA LEU A 49 -8.17 -4.29 -15.42
C LEU A 49 -8.77 -3.07 -14.72
N GLU A 50 -9.61 -2.27 -15.40
CA GLU A 50 -10.35 -1.19 -14.74
C GLU A 50 -11.30 -1.74 -13.67
N GLU A 51 -12.04 -2.81 -13.99
CA GLU A 51 -12.94 -3.45 -13.02
C GLU A 51 -12.18 -4.00 -11.81
N ASP A 52 -11.01 -4.62 -12.01
CA ASP A 52 -10.15 -5.09 -10.93
C ASP A 52 -9.63 -3.94 -10.03
N ILE A 53 -9.28 -2.80 -10.63
CA ILE A 53 -8.90 -1.59 -9.87
C ILE A 53 -10.10 -1.12 -9.03
N TYR A 54 -11.28 -1.04 -9.64
CA TYR A 54 -12.51 -0.60 -8.97
C TYR A 54 -12.97 -1.54 -7.85
N MET A 55 -12.77 -2.84 -8.03
CA MET A 55 -13.16 -3.89 -7.08
C MET A 55 -12.10 -4.16 -6.01
N MET A 56 -10.96 -3.45 -6.06
CA MET A 56 -9.91 -3.61 -5.07
C MET A 56 -10.39 -3.21 -3.67
N VAL A 57 -10.02 -4.03 -2.68
CA VAL A 57 -10.32 -3.79 -1.27
C VAL A 57 -9.04 -3.97 -0.44
N LYS A 58 -8.80 -3.07 0.50
CA LYS A 58 -7.70 -3.15 1.46
C LYS A 58 -7.80 -4.45 2.23
N ARG A 59 -6.79 -5.31 2.09
CA ARG A 59 -6.66 -6.52 2.91
C ARG A 59 -6.10 -6.15 4.29
N CYS A 60 -6.45 -6.90 5.33
CA CYS A 60 -5.91 -6.67 6.67
C CYS A 60 -4.38 -6.79 6.74
N THR A 61 -3.78 -7.60 5.86
CA THR A 61 -2.33 -7.78 5.76
C THR A 61 -1.62 -6.67 5.01
N TRP A 62 -2.35 -5.79 4.33
CA TRP A 62 -1.78 -4.72 3.52
C TRP A 62 -1.85 -3.40 4.27
N SER A 63 -0.80 -2.59 4.15
CA SER A 63 -0.83 -1.19 4.58
C SER A 63 -1.58 -0.32 3.57
N VAL A 64 -1.98 0.88 3.98
CA VAL A 64 -2.53 1.89 3.08
C VAL A 64 -1.53 2.23 1.96
N ALA A 65 -0.25 2.35 2.30
CA ALA A 65 0.80 2.62 1.32
C ALA A 65 0.94 1.49 0.30
N SER A 66 0.90 0.23 0.74
CA SER A 66 0.95 -0.93 -0.15
C SER A 66 -0.26 -0.99 -1.09
N LEU A 67 -1.45 -0.67 -0.58
CA LEU A 67 -2.66 -0.59 -1.41
C LEU A 67 -2.52 0.51 -2.47
N HIS A 68 -2.12 1.73 -2.07
CA HIS A 68 -1.92 2.84 -3.00
C HIS A 68 -0.91 2.49 -4.10
N LEU A 69 0.25 1.93 -3.74
CA LEU A 69 1.26 1.49 -4.70
C LEU A 69 0.71 0.43 -5.67
N ARG A 70 -0.10 -0.52 -5.16
CA ARG A 70 -0.73 -1.55 -5.98
C ARG A 70 -1.71 -0.96 -6.98
N MET A 71 -2.54 0.00 -6.56
CA MET A 71 -3.50 0.68 -7.43
C MET A 71 -2.77 1.51 -8.51
N MET A 72 -1.80 2.33 -8.12
CA MET A 72 -0.97 3.11 -9.06
C MET A 72 -0.30 2.23 -10.10
N GLU A 73 0.13 1.04 -9.70
CA GLU A 73 0.71 0.11 -10.65
C GLU A 73 -0.29 -0.44 -11.65
N MET A 74 -1.49 -0.79 -11.19
CA MET A 74 -2.56 -1.25 -12.08
C MET A 74 -3.04 -0.15 -13.02
N GLU A 75 -3.09 1.10 -12.57
CA GLU A 75 -3.37 2.26 -13.43
C GLU A 75 -2.26 2.49 -14.45
N ARG A 76 -0.99 2.39 -14.05
CA ARG A 76 0.16 2.49 -14.97
C ARG A 76 0.12 1.40 -16.02
N MET A 77 -0.26 0.19 -15.62
CA MET A 77 -0.51 -0.95 -16.49
C MET A 77 -1.62 -0.67 -17.49
N LEU A 78 -2.77 -0.16 -17.03
CA LEU A 78 -3.93 0.20 -17.85
C LEU A 78 -3.56 1.22 -18.92
N LYS A 79 -2.79 2.24 -18.55
CA LYS A 79 -2.29 3.28 -19.46
C LYS A 79 -1.28 2.76 -20.49
N SER A 80 -0.60 1.66 -20.18
CA SER A 80 0.42 1.05 -21.04
C SER A 80 -0.11 -0.01 -22.00
N LEU A 81 -1.42 -0.26 -22.01
CA LEU A 81 -2.03 -1.22 -22.92
C LEU A 81 -1.92 -0.78 -24.39
N PRO A 82 -1.67 -1.71 -25.33
CA PRO A 82 -1.53 -1.37 -26.75
C PRO A 82 -2.86 -0.96 -27.39
N GLU A 83 -3.99 -1.49 -26.89
CA GLU A 83 -5.34 -1.17 -27.35
C GLU A 83 -6.24 -0.95 -26.13
N GLY A 84 -7.16 0.01 -26.23
CA GLY A 84 -8.08 0.33 -25.14
C GLY A 84 -7.48 1.12 -23.97
N ALA A 85 -6.21 1.53 -24.03
CA ALA A 85 -5.55 2.26 -22.94
C ALA A 85 -6.41 3.39 -22.37
N LEU A 86 -6.66 3.32 -21.06
CA LEU A 86 -7.48 4.28 -20.33
C LEU A 86 -6.61 5.04 -19.33
N ASP A 87 -6.78 6.36 -19.30
CA ASP A 87 -6.21 7.23 -18.27
C ASP A 87 -7.31 7.57 -17.27
N ILE A 88 -7.21 7.02 -16.06
CA ILE A 88 -8.17 7.29 -14.99
C ILE A 88 -7.83 8.66 -14.39
N ASP A 89 -8.79 9.58 -14.39
CA ASP A 89 -8.61 10.92 -13.84
C ASP A 89 -8.49 10.89 -12.31
N GLU A 90 -7.71 11.83 -11.74
CA GLU A 90 -7.44 11.88 -10.30
C GLU A 90 -8.72 11.82 -9.41
N PRO A 91 -9.83 12.50 -9.74
CA PRO A 91 -11.09 12.35 -9.01
C PRO A 91 -11.63 10.91 -8.98
N THR A 92 -11.47 10.16 -10.07
CA THR A 92 -11.85 8.74 -10.11
C THR A 92 -10.87 7.88 -9.34
N GLN A 93 -9.57 8.15 -9.43
CA GLN A 93 -8.57 7.45 -8.63
C GLN A 93 -8.89 7.60 -7.13
N ILE A 94 -9.17 8.84 -6.67
CA ILE A 94 -9.56 9.13 -5.27
C ILE A 94 -10.81 8.33 -4.91
N ARG A 95 -11.82 8.30 -5.78
CA ARG A 95 -13.06 7.54 -5.56
C ARG A 95 -12.79 6.04 -5.41
N TYR A 96 -11.95 5.46 -6.26
CA TYR A 96 -11.57 4.04 -6.18
C TYR A 96 -10.77 3.76 -4.91
N PHE A 97 -9.82 4.62 -4.57
CA PHE A 97 -8.99 4.48 -3.37
C PHE A 97 -9.81 4.56 -2.09
N ASN A 98 -10.72 5.54 -1.98
CA ASN A 98 -11.60 5.71 -0.82
C ASN A 98 -12.57 4.52 -0.68
N ARG A 99 -13.10 4.01 -1.81
CA ARG A 99 -13.96 2.82 -1.83
C ARG A 99 -13.24 1.58 -1.29
N ALA A 100 -11.97 1.41 -1.66
CA ALA A 100 -11.15 0.28 -1.28
C ALA A 100 -10.88 0.21 0.24
N MET A 101 -11.09 1.29 0.98
CA MET A 101 -10.87 1.32 2.42
C MET A 101 -11.88 0.47 3.22
N PRO A 102 -11.49 -0.01 4.41
CA PRO A 102 -12.41 -0.68 5.34
C PRO A 102 -13.61 0.20 5.70
N SER A 103 -14.75 -0.43 6.00
CA SER A 103 -16.01 0.25 6.32
C SER A 103 -15.89 1.26 7.46
N GLU A 104 -15.13 0.92 8.49
CA GLU A 104 -14.90 1.72 9.69
C GLU A 104 -14.15 3.02 9.34
N TRP A 105 -13.20 2.93 8.42
CA TRP A 105 -12.41 4.08 7.98
C TRP A 105 -13.17 4.95 7.00
N LYS A 106 -14.00 4.34 6.13
CA LYS A 106 -14.95 5.07 5.28
C LYS A 106 -15.93 5.87 6.13
N TYR A 107 -16.47 5.26 7.17
CA TYR A 107 -17.35 5.95 8.12
C TYR A 107 -16.61 7.09 8.85
N ALA A 108 -15.38 6.85 9.32
CA ALA A 108 -14.57 7.90 9.96
C ALA A 108 -14.31 9.09 9.01
N TYR A 109 -14.06 8.80 7.74
CA TYR A 109 -13.91 9.81 6.69
C TYR A 109 -15.20 10.61 6.48
N GLU A 110 -16.33 9.95 6.27
CA GLU A 110 -17.65 10.59 6.10
C GLU A 110 -18.00 11.50 7.28
N MET A 111 -17.71 11.04 8.51
CA MET A 111 -17.94 11.82 9.73
C MET A 111 -16.96 12.97 9.93
N SER A 112 -15.80 12.96 9.26
CA SER A 112 -14.80 14.03 9.38
C SER A 112 -15.23 15.31 8.67
N GLY A 113 -16.14 15.23 7.69
CA GLY A 113 -16.58 16.37 6.88
C GLY A 113 -15.47 17.02 6.05
N MET A 114 -14.34 16.34 5.87
CA MET A 114 -13.22 16.84 5.06
C MET A 114 -13.42 16.47 3.59
N ASP A 115 -13.13 17.42 2.70
CA ASP A 115 -13.05 17.14 1.27
C ASP A 115 -11.61 16.76 0.91
N LEU A 116 -11.38 15.49 0.57
CA LEU A 116 -10.10 15.02 0.07
C LEU A 116 -10.02 15.27 -1.44
N LEU A 117 -9.36 16.37 -1.83
CA LEU A 117 -9.35 16.87 -3.20
C LEU A 117 -8.21 16.32 -4.06
N SER A 118 -7.19 15.73 -3.43
CA SER A 118 -6.07 15.09 -4.12
C SER A 118 -5.83 13.67 -3.62
N MET A 119 -5.17 12.87 -4.46
CA MET A 119 -4.78 11.52 -4.07
C MET A 119 -3.85 11.55 -2.85
N GLU A 120 -2.88 12.47 -2.84
CA GLU A 120 -1.95 12.63 -1.73
C GLU A 120 -2.67 12.89 -0.39
N GLN A 121 -3.66 13.80 -0.39
CA GLN A 121 -4.47 14.07 0.81
C GLN A 121 -5.19 12.82 1.29
N SER A 122 -5.76 12.05 0.36
CA SER A 122 -6.47 10.81 0.66
C SER A 122 -5.57 9.77 1.30
N VAL A 123 -4.41 9.52 0.68
CA VAL A 123 -3.41 8.58 1.19
C VAL A 123 -2.93 9.00 2.58
N GLN A 124 -2.60 10.27 2.77
CA GLN A 124 -2.14 10.79 4.06
C GLN A 124 -3.21 10.68 5.16
N TYR A 125 -4.48 10.89 4.82
CA TYR A 125 -5.57 10.73 5.77
C TYR A 125 -5.66 9.29 6.29
N PHE A 126 -5.71 8.31 5.39
CA PHE A 126 -5.85 6.90 5.77
C PHE A 126 -4.57 6.35 6.41
N LEU A 127 -3.38 6.85 6.05
CA LEU A 127 -2.14 6.51 6.75
C LEU A 127 -2.17 6.93 8.23
N ARG A 128 -2.74 8.10 8.53
CA ARG A 128 -2.92 8.53 9.93
C ARG A 128 -3.90 7.64 10.68
N LEU A 129 -4.99 7.23 10.04
CA LEU A 129 -5.95 6.28 10.64
C LEU A 129 -5.27 4.94 10.93
N GLU A 130 -4.54 4.39 9.97
CA GLU A 130 -3.78 3.14 10.12
C GLU A 130 -2.79 3.20 11.30
N ALA A 131 -2.02 4.30 11.40
CA ALA A 131 -1.11 4.52 12.52
C ALA A 131 -1.85 4.61 13.86
N SER A 132 -3.00 5.28 13.90
CA SER A 132 -3.79 5.44 15.12
C SER A 132 -4.37 4.12 15.64
N GLU A 133 -4.78 3.22 14.75
CA GLU A 133 -5.25 1.89 15.14
C GLU A 133 -4.10 1.03 15.67
N PHE A 134 -2.94 1.10 15.03
CA PHE A 134 -1.75 0.39 15.50
C PHE A 134 -1.35 0.83 16.93
N CYS A 135 -1.36 2.14 17.19
CA CYS A 135 -1.12 2.69 18.54
C CYS A 135 -2.16 2.20 19.55
N GLN A 136 -3.44 2.23 19.22
CA GLN A 136 -4.51 1.77 20.11
C GLN A 136 -4.39 0.27 20.45
N ILE A 137 -3.99 -0.58 19.51
CA ILE A 137 -3.75 -2.01 19.76
C ILE A 137 -2.58 -2.22 20.73
N HIS A 138 -1.51 -1.41 20.61
CA HIS A 138 -0.34 -1.49 21.49
C HIS A 138 -0.62 -0.94 22.89
N GLU A 139 -1.44 0.10 23.01
CA GLU A 139 -1.87 0.65 24.32
C GLU A 139 -2.87 -0.25 25.05
N ARG A 140 -3.69 -1.01 24.33
CA ARG A 140 -4.64 -1.98 24.90
C ARG A 140 -4.00 -3.26 25.43
N ARG A 141 -2.70 -3.50 25.18
CA ARG A 141 -1.97 -4.53 25.93
C ARG A 141 -1.63 -3.95 27.31
N PRO A 142 -2.24 -4.43 28.41
CA PRO A 142 -1.77 -4.05 29.73
C PRO A 142 -0.32 -4.50 29.85
N ARG A 143 0.56 -3.56 30.17
CA ARG A 143 1.94 -3.78 30.60
C ARG A 143 1.89 -4.58 31.91
N ASN A 144 1.74 -5.90 31.81
CA ASN A 144 1.60 -6.77 32.96
C ASN A 144 2.94 -7.46 33.28
N GLY A 145 3.52 -7.08 34.44
CA GLY A 145 4.62 -7.73 35.18
C GLY A 145 6.00 -7.69 34.51
N ASN A 146 7.06 -7.10 35.06
CA ASN A 146 7.52 -7.22 36.44
C ASN A 146 8.28 -5.94 36.84
N ALA A 147 7.71 -5.13 37.73
CA ALA A 147 8.52 -4.25 38.56
C ALA A 147 9.15 -5.12 39.65
N THR A 148 10.30 -5.73 39.35
CA THR A 148 11.19 -6.20 40.40
C THR A 148 11.64 -4.96 41.17
N SER A 149 11.01 -4.78 42.33
CA SER A 149 11.42 -3.84 43.36
C SER A 149 12.87 -4.14 43.72
N ILE A 150 13.80 -3.44 43.08
CA ILE A 150 15.18 -3.34 43.56
C ILE A 150 15.05 -2.61 44.90
N LYS A 151 15.17 -3.38 45.99
CA LYS A 151 15.39 -2.83 47.33
C LYS A 151 16.67 -2.00 47.27
N VAL A 152 16.54 -0.69 47.09
CA VAL A 152 17.63 0.25 47.33
C VAL A 152 17.93 0.19 48.82
N PRO A 153 19.15 -0.15 49.25
CA PRO A 153 19.51 -0.06 50.65
C PRO A 153 19.49 1.41 51.06
N ARG A 154 18.74 1.71 52.13
CA ARG A 154 18.76 2.98 52.85
C ARG A 154 20.21 3.38 53.15
N GLN A 155 20.69 4.47 52.55
CA GLN A 155 21.71 5.29 53.19
C GLN A 155 21.03 6.51 53.80
N VAL A 156 21.32 6.67 55.09
CA VAL A 156 20.72 7.62 56.01
C VAL A 156 21.23 9.02 55.70
N ASN A 157 20.26 9.93 55.53
CA ASN A 157 20.33 11.39 55.65
C ASN A 157 21.60 11.99 56.27
N LYS A 158 22.16 13.00 55.60
CA LYS A 158 22.33 14.34 56.22
C LYS A 158 22.12 15.43 55.17
N CYS A 159 20.91 16.00 55.17
CA CYS A 159 20.72 17.40 54.82
C CYS A 159 21.41 18.25 55.88
N SER A 160 22.34 19.13 55.48
CA SER A 160 22.62 20.34 56.25
C SER A 160 22.42 21.55 55.35
N ARG A 161 21.81 22.55 55.96
CA ARG A 161 21.10 23.68 55.36
C ARG A 161 22.06 24.78 54.92
N TYR A 162 21.62 25.52 53.90
CA TYR A 162 21.81 26.95 53.61
C TYR A 162 22.90 27.73 54.37
N THR A 163 23.67 28.56 53.65
CA THR A 163 23.50 30.04 53.65
C THR A 163 24.30 30.72 52.54
N ASN A 164 23.67 31.72 51.91
CA ASN A 164 24.30 32.82 51.18
C ASN A 164 25.38 33.52 52.03
N ARG A 165 26.56 33.80 51.47
CA ARG A 165 27.02 35.12 50.99
C ARG A 165 28.47 35.04 50.53
#